data_AF-A0A2N1QPL8-F1
#
_entry.id   AF-A0A2N1QPL8-F1
#
_cell.length_a   1.000
_cell.length_b   1.000
_cell.length_c   1.000
_cell.angle_alpha   90.00
_cell.angle_beta   90.00
_cell.angle_gamma   90.00
#
_symmetry.space_group_name_H-M   'P 1'
#
loop_
_entity.id
_entity.type
_entity.pdbx_description
1 polymer ?
#
loop_
_entity_poly.entity_id
_entity_poly.type
_entity_poly.pdbx_seq_one_letter_code
_entity_poly.pdbx_strand_id
1 'polypeptide(L)'
;MKTCSEVFIITHAGRSIGGGHANRCSALAEGFASLGVAVRWLVNAPAGEIVLRRGATEASVTVIEIPFGDGADVVFAAISRSRPALCVVDGYYATPSFLAELRRFVPVVLVDDCWVRPVECECDVVLNYNLNADALGYEKGHAELLLGSEFVLLRSEFWSLTPE
;
A
#
# COMPACT_ATOMS: atom_id res chain seq x y z
N MET A 1 -19.20 18.00 10.54
CA MET A 1 -19.16 16.65 9.95
C MET A 1 -17.78 16.09 10.22
N LYS A 2 -17.62 15.02 11.01
CA LYS A 2 -16.33 14.32 11.07
C LYS A 2 -16.12 13.70 9.69
N THR A 3 -15.19 14.23 8.91
CA THR A 3 -14.70 13.53 7.72
C THR A 3 -14.14 12.21 8.23
N CYS A 4 -14.77 11.10 7.87
CA CYS A 4 -14.19 9.78 8.06
C CYS A 4 -12.94 9.78 7.17
N SER A 5 -11.74 9.81 7.76
CA SER A 5 -10.52 9.73 6.97
C SER A 5 -10.51 8.39 6.26
N GLU A 6 -10.34 8.41 4.94
CA GLU A 6 -10.17 7.21 4.13
C GLU A 6 -8.74 7.13 3.63
N VAL A 7 -8.27 5.90 3.43
CA VAL A 7 -6.98 5.60 2.82
C VAL A 7 -7.22 4.70 1.61
N PHE A 8 -6.41 4.90 0.59
CA PHE A 8 -6.44 4.05 -0.60
C PHE A 8 -5.25 3.12 -0.58
N ILE A 9 -5.46 1.87 -1.00
CA ILE A 9 -4.39 0.89 -1.21
C ILE A 9 -4.41 0.50 -2.68
N ILE A 10 -3.27 0.71 -3.35
CA ILE A 10 -3.05 0.36 -4.75
C ILE A 10 -2.07 -0.81 -4.79
N THR A 11 -2.54 -1.97 -5.25
CA THR A 11 -1.71 -3.18 -5.29
C THR A 11 -2.15 -4.13 -6.40
N HIS A 12 -1.39 -5.20 -6.62
CA HIS A 12 -1.68 -6.21 -7.62
C HIS A 12 -1.27 -7.60 -7.15
N ALA A 13 -1.82 -8.62 -7.81
CA ALA A 13 -1.44 -10.01 -7.64
C ALA A 13 -1.54 -10.74 -8.98
N GLY A 14 -0.95 -11.92 -9.08
CA GLY A 14 -1.03 -12.70 -10.31
C GLY A 14 -0.09 -13.88 -10.30
N ARG A 15 -0.14 -14.71 -11.34
CA ARG A 15 0.70 -15.92 -11.41
C ARG A 15 2.20 -15.63 -11.37
N SER A 16 2.65 -14.54 -12.01
CA SER A 16 4.05 -14.11 -12.03
C SER A 16 4.45 -13.24 -10.83
N ILE A 17 3.47 -12.71 -10.08
CA ILE A 17 3.69 -11.78 -8.95
C ILE A 17 3.54 -12.50 -7.61
N GLY A 18 2.70 -13.53 -7.55
CA GLY A 18 2.20 -14.13 -6.32
C GLY A 18 1.06 -13.30 -5.70
N GLY A 19 0.71 -13.62 -4.46
CA GLY A 19 -0.29 -12.91 -3.66
C GLY A 19 0.28 -12.12 -2.49
N GLY A 20 1.60 -11.98 -2.41
CA GLY A 20 2.30 -11.36 -1.27
C GLY A 20 1.81 -9.96 -0.97
N HIS A 21 1.83 -9.07 -1.98
CA HIS A 21 1.37 -7.68 -1.87
C HIS A 21 -0.06 -7.58 -1.31
N ALA A 22 -1.02 -8.28 -1.95
CA ALA A 22 -2.42 -8.27 -1.51
C ALA A 22 -2.60 -8.78 -0.06
N ASN A 23 -1.85 -9.82 0.36
CA ASN A 23 -1.94 -10.34 1.72
C ASN A 23 -1.36 -9.37 2.76
N ARG A 24 -0.18 -8.80 2.54
CA ARG A 24 0.42 -7.86 3.50
C ARG A 24 -0.33 -6.53 3.54
N CYS A 25 -0.85 -6.07 2.41
CA CYS A 25 -1.75 -4.92 2.39
C CYS A 25 -3.05 -5.20 3.15
N SER A 26 -3.56 -6.43 3.14
CA SER A 26 -4.74 -6.80 3.93
C SER A 26 -4.45 -6.72 5.44
N ALA A 27 -3.27 -7.17 5.88
CA ALA A 27 -2.84 -6.98 7.27
C ALA A 27 -2.74 -5.48 7.65
N LEU A 28 -2.18 -4.65 6.77
CA LEU A 28 -2.15 -3.20 6.98
C LEU A 28 -3.57 -2.59 7.03
N ALA A 29 -4.49 -3.07 6.19
CA ALA A 29 -5.87 -2.63 6.17
C ALA A 29 -6.62 -2.98 7.46
N GLU A 30 -6.33 -4.13 8.08
CA GLU A 30 -6.84 -4.47 9.42
C GLU A 30 -6.35 -3.47 10.47
N GLY A 31 -5.09 -3.03 10.39
CA GLY A 31 -4.53 -1.96 11.21
C GLY A 31 -5.32 -0.66 11.09
N PHE A 32 -5.57 -0.18 9.85
CA PHE A 32 -6.40 0.99 9.60
C PHE A 32 -7.84 0.82 10.14
N ALA A 33 -8.45 -0.33 9.90
CA ALA A 33 -9.80 -0.62 10.38
C ALA A 33 -9.89 -0.58 11.91
N SER A 34 -8.87 -1.05 12.63
CA SER A 34 -8.80 -0.98 14.10
C SER A 34 -8.78 0.46 14.63
N LEU A 35 -8.32 1.41 13.82
CA LEU A 35 -8.30 2.85 14.10
C LEU A 35 -9.58 3.57 13.60
N GLY A 36 -10.54 2.83 13.03
CA GLY A 36 -11.75 3.39 12.44
C GLY A 36 -11.54 4.12 11.10
N VAL A 37 -10.42 3.85 10.42
CA VAL A 37 -10.08 4.42 9.11
C VAL A 37 -10.58 3.51 8.00
N ALA A 38 -11.34 4.06 7.05
CA ALA A 38 -11.87 3.29 5.94
C ALA A 38 -10.80 3.03 4.87
N VAL A 39 -10.76 1.81 4.32
CA VAL A 39 -9.81 1.43 3.27
C VAL A 39 -10.54 1.24 1.95
N ARG A 40 -10.04 1.85 0.87
CA ARG A 40 -10.49 1.63 -0.51
C ARG A 40 -9.38 0.97 -1.32
N TRP A 41 -9.73 0.01 -2.16
CA TRP A 41 -8.79 -0.80 -2.91
C TRP A 41 -8.86 -0.48 -4.40
N LEU A 42 -7.70 -0.21 -4.99
CA LEU A 42 -7.52 -0.09 -6.44
C LEU A 42 -6.58 -1.21 -6.88
N VAL A 43 -7.15 -2.31 -7.38
CA VAL A 43 -6.42 -3.57 -7.54
C VAL A 43 -6.77 -4.27 -8.84
N ASN A 44 -5.90 -5.13 -9.36
CA ASN A 44 -6.29 -6.01 -10.46
C ASN A 44 -7.18 -7.17 -9.97
N ALA A 45 -7.86 -7.88 -10.88
CA ALA A 45 -8.82 -8.91 -10.51
C ALA A 45 -8.27 -9.98 -9.52
N PRO A 46 -7.06 -10.56 -9.73
CA PRO A 46 -6.51 -11.53 -8.77
C PRO A 46 -6.29 -10.97 -7.36
N ALA A 47 -5.82 -9.72 -7.25
CA ALA A 47 -5.69 -9.08 -5.94
C ALA A 47 -7.06 -8.77 -5.33
N GLY A 48 -8.03 -8.34 -6.15
CA GLY A 48 -9.43 -8.16 -5.74
C GLY A 48 -10.00 -9.40 -5.06
N GLU A 49 -9.84 -10.58 -5.65
CA GLU A 49 -10.28 -11.82 -5.03
C GLU A 49 -9.59 -12.11 -3.68
N ILE A 50 -8.29 -11.83 -3.57
CA ILE A 50 -7.54 -12.04 -2.32
C ILE A 50 -8.07 -11.11 -1.24
N VAL A 51 -8.20 -9.81 -1.50
CA VAL A 51 -8.61 -8.84 -0.48
C VAL A 51 -10.06 -9.03 -0.06
N LEU A 52 -10.95 -9.44 -0.98
CA LEU A 52 -12.33 -9.82 -0.64
C LEU A 52 -12.37 -11.03 0.31
N ARG A 53 -11.56 -12.07 0.04
CA ARG A 53 -11.42 -13.21 0.95
C ARG A 53 -10.82 -12.84 2.31
N ARG A 54 -10.13 -11.70 2.40
CA ARG A 54 -9.54 -11.13 3.63
C ARG A 54 -10.44 -10.10 4.32
N GLY A 55 -11.69 -9.96 3.90
CA GLY A 55 -12.68 -9.13 4.59
C GLY A 55 -12.91 -7.75 4.00
N ALA A 56 -12.28 -7.41 2.87
CA ALA A 56 -12.71 -6.25 2.09
C ALA A 56 -14.16 -6.45 1.59
N THR A 57 -14.91 -5.36 1.45
CA THR A 57 -16.26 -5.40 0.90
C THR A 57 -16.23 -5.08 -0.60
N GLU A 58 -17.20 -5.57 -1.37
CA GLU A 58 -17.29 -5.25 -2.80
C GLU A 58 -17.34 -3.73 -3.05
N ALA A 59 -18.04 -2.97 -2.20
CA ALA A 59 -18.11 -1.51 -2.29
C ALA A 59 -16.76 -0.80 -2.05
N SER A 60 -15.85 -1.45 -1.32
CA SER A 60 -14.51 -0.94 -1.06
C SER A 60 -13.51 -1.25 -2.18
N VAL A 61 -13.83 -2.17 -3.10
CA VAL A 61 -12.91 -2.65 -4.14
C VAL A 61 -13.28 -2.11 -5.51
N THR A 62 -12.31 -1.50 -6.18
CA THR A 62 -12.39 -1.15 -7.60
C THR A 62 -11.34 -1.94 -8.36
N VAL A 63 -11.80 -2.71 -9.35
CA VAL A 63 -10.91 -3.53 -10.17
C VAL A 63 -10.36 -2.70 -11.34
N ILE A 64 -9.04 -2.64 -11.43
CA ILE A 64 -8.27 -2.00 -12.49
C ILE A 64 -7.19 -2.99 -12.91
N GLU A 65 -7.29 -3.57 -14.11
CA GLU A 65 -6.45 -4.71 -14.51
C GLU A 65 -4.94 -4.42 -14.48
N ILE A 66 -4.54 -3.20 -14.85
CA ILE A 66 -3.14 -2.76 -14.90
C ILE A 66 -3.01 -1.43 -14.14
N PRO A 67 -3.08 -1.43 -12.80
CA PRO A 67 -3.22 -0.20 -12.01
C PRO A 67 -1.98 0.71 -12.06
N PHE A 68 -0.81 0.14 -12.37
CA PHE A 68 0.46 0.87 -12.51
C PHE A 68 0.86 1.17 -13.97
N GLY A 69 0.01 0.80 -14.94
CA GLY A 69 0.24 0.97 -16.38
C GLY A 69 -0.96 1.62 -17.05
N ASP A 70 -1.58 0.95 -18.02
CA ASP A 70 -2.70 1.49 -18.79
C ASP A 70 -3.92 1.92 -17.94
N GLY A 71 -4.04 1.43 -16.71
CA GLY A 71 -5.07 1.82 -15.76
C GLY A 71 -4.70 3.00 -14.84
N ALA A 72 -3.50 3.57 -14.96
CA ALA A 72 -3.00 4.61 -14.05
C ALA A 72 -3.88 5.87 -14.05
N ASP A 73 -4.40 6.28 -15.20
CA ASP A 73 -5.29 7.45 -15.29
C ASP A 73 -6.58 7.26 -14.48
N VAL A 74 -7.10 6.03 -14.43
CA VAL A 74 -8.27 5.68 -13.62
C VAL A 74 -7.93 5.75 -12.14
N VAL A 75 -6.72 5.31 -11.76
CA VAL A 75 -6.20 5.44 -10.40
C VAL A 75 -6.14 6.92 -10.01
N PHE A 76 -5.48 7.76 -10.80
CA PHE A 76 -5.33 9.20 -10.51
C PHE A 76 -6.68 9.90 -10.42
N ALA A 77 -7.62 9.59 -11.32
CA ALA A 77 -8.98 10.13 -11.28
C ALA A 77 -9.72 9.73 -9.99
N ALA A 78 -9.58 8.48 -9.54
CA ALA A 78 -10.20 8.00 -8.31
C ALA A 78 -9.64 8.73 -7.07
N ILE A 79 -8.32 8.90 -7.00
CA ILE A 79 -7.65 9.62 -5.91
C ILE A 79 -8.03 11.10 -5.90
N SER A 80 -7.95 11.76 -7.06
CA SER A 80 -8.28 13.19 -7.19
C SER A 80 -9.73 13.50 -6.80
N ARG A 81 -10.66 12.61 -7.14
CA ARG A 81 -12.08 12.75 -6.79
C ARG A 81 -12.34 12.56 -5.29
N SER A 82 -11.71 11.55 -4.69
CA SER A 82 -12.04 11.12 -3.32
C SER A 82 -11.22 11.89 -2.26
N ARG A 83 -10.02 12.36 -2.64
CA ARG A 83 -9.07 13.09 -1.79
C ARG A 83 -8.80 12.36 -0.46
N PRO A 84 -8.29 11.13 -0.51
CA PRO A 84 -8.00 10.36 0.68
C PRO A 84 -6.88 11.02 1.51
N ALA A 85 -6.74 10.59 2.77
CA ALA A 85 -5.70 11.10 3.65
C ALA A 85 -4.29 10.66 3.20
N LEU A 86 -4.17 9.43 2.69
CA LEU A 86 -2.95 8.90 2.08
C LEU A 86 -3.28 7.77 1.08
N CYS A 87 -2.31 7.45 0.23
CA CYS A 87 -2.30 6.26 -0.60
C CYS A 87 -1.14 5.34 -0.21
N VAL A 88 -1.44 4.07 0.06
CA VAL A 88 -0.44 3.02 0.16
C VAL A 88 -0.26 2.40 -1.23
N VAL A 89 0.98 2.32 -1.70
CA VAL A 89 1.34 1.67 -2.95
C VAL A 89 2.21 0.46 -2.64
N ASP A 90 1.83 -0.69 -3.19
CA ASP A 90 2.58 -1.94 -3.04
C ASP A 90 2.54 -2.75 -4.33
N GLY A 91 3.65 -2.72 -5.07
CA GLY A 91 3.80 -3.51 -6.29
C GLY A 91 5.01 -3.13 -7.11
N TYR A 92 5.68 -4.13 -7.69
CA TYR A 92 6.94 -3.95 -8.43
C TYR A 92 6.81 -3.11 -9.71
N TYR A 93 5.60 -2.96 -10.25
CA TYR A 93 5.36 -2.16 -11.45
C TYR A 93 5.08 -0.68 -11.18
N ALA A 94 5.03 -0.25 -9.92
CA ALA A 94 4.92 1.16 -9.57
C ALA A 94 6.21 1.91 -9.96
N THR A 95 6.16 2.58 -11.11
CA THR A 95 7.30 3.32 -11.67
C THR A 95 7.53 4.65 -10.95
N PRO A 96 8.73 5.23 -11.06
CA PRO A 96 9.01 6.57 -10.54
C PRO A 96 8.03 7.63 -11.07
N SER A 97 7.65 7.56 -12.35
CA SER A 97 6.71 8.51 -12.95
C SER A 97 5.29 8.34 -12.41
N PHE A 98 4.86 7.10 -12.17
CA PHE A 98 3.56 6.82 -11.55
C PHE A 98 3.50 7.40 -10.13
N LEU A 99 4.55 7.17 -9.32
CA LEU A 99 4.62 7.65 -7.95
C LEU A 99 4.69 9.19 -7.91
N ALA A 100 5.54 9.80 -8.74
CA ALA A 100 5.66 11.26 -8.83
C ALA A 100 4.33 11.92 -9.23
N GLU A 101 3.58 11.33 -10.16
CA GLU A 101 2.26 11.83 -10.54
C GLU A 101 1.24 11.65 -9.40
N LEU A 102 1.19 10.47 -8.77
CA LEU A 102 0.30 10.19 -7.65
C LEU A 102 0.48 11.19 -6.49
N ARG A 103 1.74 11.51 -6.18
CA ARG A 103 2.12 12.45 -5.11
C ARG A 103 1.62 13.87 -5.31
N ARG A 104 1.25 14.27 -6.53
CA ARG A 104 0.64 15.58 -6.80
C ARG A 104 -0.77 15.67 -6.22
N PHE A 105 -1.41 14.54 -5.93
CA PHE A 105 -2.79 14.46 -5.46
C PHE A 105 -2.90 14.12 -3.97
N VAL A 106 -1.97 13.33 -3.43
CA VAL A 106 -2.08 12.71 -2.11
C VAL A 106 -0.71 12.31 -1.54
N PRO A 107 -0.50 12.31 -0.21
CA PRO A 107 0.66 11.67 0.41
C PRO A 107 0.75 10.18 0.04
N VAL A 108 1.94 9.72 -0.32
CA VAL A 108 2.21 8.35 -0.77
C VAL A 108 3.09 7.61 0.23
N VAL A 109 2.56 6.48 0.74
CA VAL A 109 3.30 5.47 1.47
C VAL A 109 3.66 4.36 0.49
N LEU A 110 4.95 4.08 0.30
CA LEU A 110 5.41 2.99 -0.56
C LEU A 110 5.88 1.82 0.30
N VAL A 111 5.33 0.63 0.05
CA VAL A 111 5.84 -0.62 0.61
C VAL A 111 6.99 -1.10 -0.26
N ASP A 112 8.18 -1.23 0.31
CA ASP A 112 9.37 -1.75 -0.35
C ASP A 112 9.95 -2.94 0.41
N ASP A 113 10.75 -3.76 -0.28
CA ASP A 113 11.34 -4.98 0.28
C ASP A 113 12.86 -5.00 0.17
N CYS A 114 13.39 -4.62 -1.00
CA CYS A 114 14.76 -4.92 -1.40
C CYS A 114 15.59 -3.70 -1.78
N TRP A 115 15.05 -2.47 -1.73
CA TRP A 115 15.72 -1.24 -2.15
C TRP A 115 16.43 -1.38 -3.51
N VAL A 116 15.64 -1.63 -4.57
CA VAL A 116 16.19 -1.81 -5.93
C VAL A 116 16.62 -0.47 -6.56
N ARG A 117 16.10 0.64 -6.03
CA ARG A 117 16.34 2.03 -6.47
C ARG A 117 16.07 2.98 -5.29
N PRO A 118 16.47 4.27 -5.35
CA PRO A 118 16.24 5.25 -4.28
C PRO A 118 14.76 5.71 -4.23
N VAL A 119 13.88 4.79 -3.83
CA VAL A 119 12.42 4.99 -3.80
C VAL A 119 11.98 6.05 -2.78
N GLU A 120 12.80 6.36 -1.78
CA GLU A 120 12.60 7.42 -0.80
C GLU A 120 12.52 8.83 -1.43
N CYS A 121 13.05 8.99 -2.65
CA CYS A 121 12.91 10.22 -3.43
C CYS A 121 11.54 10.32 -4.13
N GLU A 122 10.79 9.21 -4.21
CA GLU A 122 9.58 9.05 -5.02
C GLU A 122 8.31 8.95 -4.17
N CYS A 123 8.42 8.94 -2.83
CA CYS A 123 7.31 8.78 -1.88
C CYS A 123 7.45 9.72 -0.66
N ASP A 124 6.40 9.81 0.16
CA ASP A 124 6.40 10.58 1.40
C ASP A 124 6.74 9.71 2.62
N VAL A 125 6.47 8.41 2.53
CA VAL A 125 6.87 7.41 3.52
C VAL A 125 7.34 6.15 2.81
N VAL A 126 8.48 5.60 3.22
CA VAL A 126 8.90 4.24 2.87
C VAL A 126 8.56 3.32 4.04
N LEU A 127 7.87 2.22 3.74
CA LEU A 127 7.62 1.14 4.68
C LEU A 127 8.36 -0.11 4.20
N ASN A 128 9.44 -0.47 4.90
CA ASN A 128 10.14 -1.74 4.69
C ASN A 128 10.37 -2.43 6.03
N TYR A 129 9.53 -3.43 6.32
CA TYR A 129 9.54 -4.11 7.61
C TYR A 129 10.52 -5.28 7.70
N ASN A 130 11.34 -5.51 6.67
CA ASN A 130 12.31 -6.60 6.68
C ASN A 130 13.38 -6.37 7.76
N LEU A 131 13.86 -7.46 8.37
CA LEU A 131 14.79 -7.41 9.52
C LEU A 131 16.05 -6.56 9.31
N ASN A 132 16.53 -6.45 8.07
CA ASN A 132 17.74 -5.72 7.72
C ASN A 132 17.46 -4.46 6.88
N ALA A 133 16.22 -3.95 6.92
CA ALA A 133 15.82 -2.80 6.09
C ALA A 133 16.60 -1.53 6.43
N ASP A 134 16.99 -1.37 7.69
CA ASP A 134 17.82 -0.27 8.20
C ASP A 134 19.26 -0.28 7.65
N ALA A 135 19.75 -1.46 7.24
CA ALA A 135 21.05 -1.64 6.61
C ALA A 135 21.03 -1.48 5.07
N LEU A 136 19.85 -1.26 4.48
CA LEU A 136 19.72 -0.96 3.06
C LEU A 136 20.11 0.50 2.76
N GLY A 137 20.29 0.82 1.48
CA GLY A 137 20.84 2.11 1.04
C GLY A 137 19.88 3.31 1.14
N TYR A 138 18.81 3.25 1.93
CA TYR A 138 17.86 4.36 2.05
C TYR A 138 18.55 5.62 2.58
N GLU A 139 18.42 6.71 1.85
CA GLU A 139 18.91 8.01 2.30
C GLU A 139 17.87 8.74 3.14
N LYS A 140 18.29 9.21 4.32
CA LYS A 140 17.44 10.11 5.13
C LYS A 140 17.29 11.43 4.39
N GLY A 141 16.05 11.82 4.13
CA GLY A 141 15.76 13.04 3.39
C GLY A 141 14.32 13.46 3.53
N HIS A 142 13.63 13.55 2.39
CA HIS A 142 12.24 13.97 2.33
C HIS A 142 11.27 12.93 2.92
N ALA A 143 11.43 11.64 2.55
CA ALA A 143 10.53 10.60 3.00
C ALA A 143 10.79 10.21 4.46
N GLU A 144 9.72 9.94 5.20
CA GLU A 144 9.80 9.25 6.47
C GLU A 144 10.15 7.77 6.23
N LEU A 145 11.08 7.23 7.01
CA LEU A 145 11.56 5.86 6.85
C LEU A 145 11.05 4.99 8.00
N LEU A 146 10.11 4.09 7.70
CA LEU A 146 9.58 3.07 8.60
C LEU A 146 10.26 1.75 8.28
N LEU A 147 11.42 1.52 8.90
CA LEU A 147 12.33 0.41 8.59
C LEU A 147 12.43 -0.57 9.76
N GLY A 148 12.43 -1.86 9.45
CA GLY A 148 12.67 -2.93 10.42
C GLY A 148 11.40 -3.60 10.95
N SER A 149 11.61 -4.67 11.72
CA SER A 149 10.54 -5.57 12.16
C SER A 149 9.51 -4.94 13.10
N GLU A 150 9.78 -3.75 13.66
CA GLU A 150 8.79 -3.00 14.43
C GLU A 150 7.58 -2.57 13.58
N PHE A 151 7.75 -2.49 12.25
CA PHE A 151 6.69 -2.15 11.29
C PHE A 151 6.11 -3.38 10.58
N VAL A 152 6.35 -4.59 11.08
CA VAL A 152 5.90 -5.83 10.45
C VAL A 152 4.39 -5.86 10.23
N LEU A 153 3.99 -6.16 8.99
CA LEU A 153 2.59 -6.25 8.59
C LEU A 153 2.02 -7.63 8.94
N LEU A 154 1.70 -7.81 10.23
CA LEU A 154 1.05 -9.01 10.74
C LEU A 154 -0.47 -8.88 10.69
N ARG A 155 -1.13 -9.98 10.32
CA ARG A 155 -2.59 -10.09 10.44
C ARG A 155 -3.00 -10.02 11.92
N SER A 156 -4.21 -9.57 12.17
CA SER A 156 -4.78 -9.38 13.50
C SER A 156 -4.77 -10.65 14.36
N GLU A 157 -4.78 -11.83 13.77
CA GLU A 157 -4.68 -13.09 14.52
C GLU A 157 -3.33 -13.27 15.25
N PHE A 158 -2.31 -12.49 14.86
CA PHE A 158 -0.98 -12.54 15.47
C PHE A 158 -0.72 -11.39 16.46
N TRP A 159 -1.59 -10.38 16.56
CA TRP A 159 -1.32 -9.17 17.36
C TRP A 159 -1.25 -9.42 18.87
N SER A 160 -1.97 -10.43 19.36
CA SER A 160 -2.05 -10.78 20.79
C SER A 160 -1.22 -12.02 21.16
N LEU A 161 -0.44 -12.56 20.22
CA LEU A 161 0.39 -13.73 20.49
C LEU A 161 1.61 -13.34 21.31
N THR A 162 1.83 -14.07 22.40
CA THR A 162 3.07 -14.02 23.17
C THR A 162 4.06 -15.03 22.59
N PRO A 163 5.33 -14.64 22.37
CA PRO A 163 6.39 -15.60 22.09
C PRO A 163 6.46 -16.64 23.23
N GLU A 164 6.65 -17.91 22.88
CA GLU A 164 6.98 -18.98 23.84
C GLU A 164 8.41 -18.87 24.36
#